data_AF-A0A2K3JCA4-F1
#
_entry.id   AF-A0A2K3JCA4-F1
#
_cell.length_a   1.000
_cell.length_b   1.000
_cell.length_c   1.000
_cell.angle_alpha   90.00
_cell.angle_beta   90.00
_cell.angle_gamma   90.00
#
_symmetry.space_group_name_H-M   'P 1'
#
loop_
_entity.id
_entity.type
_entity.pdbx_description
1 polymer ?
#
loop_
_entity_poly.entity_id
_entity_poly.type
_entity_poly.pdbx_seq_one_letter_code
_entity_poly.pdbx_strand_id
1 'polypeptide(L)'
;MNKTVILITSVFVICILVGSVYVLIFYKEPVDEEKTIEKTKTVDNTISPDNTTQGVFLEIKRIHKKGIEEEFRKIGNSWKKKPTFHFEAIVDDGLWIGDDFNDWDTGYVGWESLKDVEDEQETATVGFKIFETKKKLIGTEDIEMESFDVIYNFKTGRWSGDDSFNDSDGYGHINGENYEIWFSLNQFDVDSDGIPYWTENNVLGTDPWVDDSKLDPDNDSIPTSWEWKWGYDPFKTDNHTTLDPDLDGLENIEEYKMEKWLANPFYKEIYCEVDFMEKGHFYEMEHVLWKESQWMVMDRYSPHFITLHVDDGWPGGPTNGGGEYLRYIPETIEPASGISSEFYKYHFSDERKGVFRYIFIQAGEIGWNAAQDSDWHPDTLSLPASRKLYIKMMRPIAVTPRLQRLTMAICFIHEMGHSLGITYDVINGCDNKSMVGRNDLPPLQKLKVKIDAINYWDTYESVMNYNKFGHYVMDYSDGSHGVHDFDDWGFIDLTYFQEKSRSKYGIGDDYKH
;
A
#
# COMPACT_ATOMS: atom_id res chain seq x y z
N MET A 1 65.66 -51.81 41.60
CA MET A 1 64.69 -50.76 41.96
C MET A 1 63.35 -51.43 42.24
N ASN A 2 62.81 -51.23 43.44
CA ASN A 2 61.66 -51.99 43.96
C ASN A 2 60.37 -51.57 43.23
N LYS A 3 59.55 -52.52 42.74
CA LYS A 3 58.31 -52.22 41.98
C LYS A 3 57.35 -51.30 42.76
N THR A 4 57.39 -51.37 44.09
CA THR A 4 56.64 -50.49 44.99
C THR A 4 57.10 -49.03 44.93
N VAL A 5 58.39 -48.77 44.74
CA VAL A 5 58.93 -47.41 44.63
C VAL A 5 58.49 -46.78 43.31
N ILE A 6 58.52 -47.53 42.21
CA ILE A 6 58.06 -47.04 40.90
C ILE A 6 56.57 -46.68 40.94
N LEU A 7 55.73 -47.52 41.56
CA LEU A 7 54.29 -47.26 41.67
C LEU A 7 54.00 -45.98 42.48
N ILE A 8 54.69 -45.80 43.62
CA ILE A 8 54.53 -44.59 44.45
C ILE A 8 55.00 -43.35 43.70
N THR A 9 56.12 -43.42 42.99
CA THR A 9 56.62 -42.29 42.18
C THR A 9 55.66 -41.96 41.03
N SER A 10 55.10 -42.96 40.35
CA SER A 10 54.13 -42.74 39.26
C SER A 10 52.83 -42.11 39.76
N VAL A 11 52.29 -42.54 40.89
CA VAL A 11 51.09 -41.94 41.48
C VAL A 11 51.36 -40.49 41.91
N PHE A 12 52.53 -40.23 42.50
CA PHE A 12 52.90 -38.87 42.92
C PHE A 12 53.04 -37.90 41.72
N VAL A 13 53.62 -38.36 40.61
CA VAL A 13 53.73 -37.57 39.38
C VAL A 13 52.36 -37.29 38.75
N ILE A 14 51.44 -38.26 38.77
CA ILE A 14 50.07 -38.07 38.28
C ILE A 14 49.31 -37.06 39.15
N CYS A 15 49.45 -37.12 40.48
CA CYS A 15 48.81 -36.14 41.37
C CYS A 15 49.33 -34.72 41.15
N ILE A 16 50.62 -34.54 40.89
CA ILE A 16 51.20 -33.23 40.56
C ILE A 16 50.64 -32.72 39.23
N LEU A 17 50.57 -33.58 38.20
CA LEU A 17 50.04 -33.22 36.88
C LEU A 17 48.56 -32.81 36.96
N VAL A 18 47.74 -33.56 37.68
CA VAL A 18 46.31 -33.23 37.89
C VAL A 18 46.16 -31.93 38.69
N GLY A 19 46.99 -31.71 39.72
CA GLY A 19 47.02 -30.47 40.48
C GLY A 19 47.40 -29.26 39.63
N SER A 20 48.38 -29.40 38.73
CA SER A 20 48.79 -28.32 37.82
C SER A 20 47.71 -27.99 36.77
N VAL A 21 47.00 -29.00 36.25
CA VAL A 21 45.87 -28.77 35.34
C VAL A 21 44.69 -28.12 36.06
N TYR A 22 44.42 -28.51 37.31
CA TYR A 22 43.38 -27.86 38.12
C TYR A 22 43.72 -26.38 38.38
N VAL A 23 44.97 -26.05 38.70
CA VAL A 23 45.39 -24.65 38.84
C VAL A 23 45.26 -23.91 37.51
N LEU A 24 45.66 -24.48 36.37
CA LEU A 24 45.51 -23.81 35.08
C LEU A 24 44.05 -23.58 34.65
N ILE A 25 43.13 -24.49 34.98
CA ILE A 25 41.71 -24.36 34.63
C ILE A 25 40.98 -23.41 35.58
N PHE A 26 41.35 -23.37 36.87
CA PHE A 26 40.60 -22.66 37.90
C PHE A 26 41.31 -21.43 38.48
N TYR A 27 42.52 -21.09 38.02
CA TYR A 27 43.18 -19.84 38.38
C TYR A 27 42.64 -18.71 37.50
N LYS A 28 41.57 -18.06 37.98
CA LYS A 28 41.19 -16.72 37.53
C LYS A 28 42.13 -15.73 38.20
N GLU A 29 42.82 -14.91 37.40
CA GLU A 29 43.45 -13.70 37.94
C GLU A 29 42.37 -12.85 38.65
N PRO A 30 42.68 -12.25 39.81
CA PRO A 30 41.81 -11.21 40.35
C PRO A 30 41.81 -10.07 39.33
N VAL A 31 40.66 -9.87 38.67
CA VAL A 31 40.40 -8.68 37.86
C VAL A 31 40.49 -7.50 38.83
N ASP A 32 41.43 -6.59 38.60
CA ASP A 32 41.43 -5.31 39.28
C ASP A 32 40.04 -4.68 39.07
N GLU A 33 39.31 -4.46 40.16
CA GLU A 33 38.10 -3.66 40.14
C GLU A 33 38.50 -2.26 39.66
N GLU A 34 38.39 -2.02 38.35
CA GLU A 34 38.19 -0.68 37.85
C GLU A 34 37.01 -0.13 38.63
N LYS A 35 37.28 0.87 39.48
CA LYS A 35 36.25 1.70 40.05
C LYS A 35 35.42 2.20 38.88
N THR A 36 34.27 1.58 38.66
CA THR A 36 33.16 2.16 37.92
C THR A 36 32.88 3.47 38.63
N ILE A 37 33.46 4.54 38.08
CA ILE A 37 32.91 5.87 38.24
C ILE A 37 31.49 5.69 37.71
N GLU A 38 30.50 5.61 38.60
CA GLU A 38 29.15 5.99 38.23
C GLU A 38 29.28 7.41 37.70
N LYS A 39 29.48 7.54 36.38
CA LYS A 39 29.08 8.74 35.67
C LYS A 39 27.60 8.79 35.96
N THR A 40 27.19 9.62 36.93
CA THR A 40 25.86 10.18 36.95
C THR A 40 25.62 10.65 35.52
N LYS A 41 24.84 9.88 34.75
CA LYS A 41 24.40 10.27 33.41
C LYS A 41 23.66 11.57 33.67
N THR A 42 24.29 12.69 33.31
CA THR A 42 23.61 13.97 33.29
C THR A 42 22.47 13.77 32.31
N VAL A 43 21.24 13.70 32.83
CA VAL A 43 20.05 13.58 32.01
C VAL A 43 19.93 14.93 31.32
N ASP A 44 20.30 14.96 30.04
CA ASP A 44 20.02 16.10 29.20
C ASP A 44 18.55 16.05 28.83
N ASN A 45 17.80 17.05 29.29
CA ASN A 45 16.36 17.12 29.12
C ASN A 45 15.97 18.35 28.29
N THR A 46 16.92 18.96 27.57
CA THR A 46 16.60 19.97 26.57
C THR A 46 15.94 19.31 25.36
N ILE A 47 15.11 20.07 24.64
CA ILE A 47 14.41 19.56 23.46
C ILE A 47 15.34 19.53 22.26
N SER A 48 16.16 20.58 22.13
CA SER A 48 17.16 20.72 21.08
C SER A 48 18.51 21.04 21.72
N PRO A 49 19.64 20.88 20.99
CA PRO A 49 20.92 21.33 21.49
C PRO A 49 20.98 22.84 21.74
N ASP A 50 21.89 23.27 22.62
CA ASP A 50 22.15 24.69 22.83
C ASP A 50 22.53 25.40 21.51
N ASN A 51 21.89 26.53 21.22
CA ASN A 51 22.10 27.38 20.03
C ASN A 51 21.66 26.78 18.68
N THR A 52 20.75 25.80 18.68
CA THR A 52 20.02 25.41 17.47
C THR A 52 18.65 26.06 17.43
N THR A 53 18.20 26.46 16.24
CA THR A 53 16.82 26.91 16.03
C THR A 53 15.88 25.71 16.12
N GLN A 54 14.76 25.87 16.83
CA GLN A 54 13.67 24.89 16.82
C GLN A 54 12.59 25.30 15.81
N GLY A 55 11.98 24.32 15.15
CA GLY A 55 10.99 24.54 14.11
C GLY A 55 10.36 23.24 13.67
N VAL A 56 9.14 23.33 13.14
CA VAL A 56 8.40 22.19 12.61
C VAL A 56 8.12 22.41 11.13
N PHE A 57 8.22 21.31 10.39
CA PHE A 57 7.99 21.21 8.97
C PHE A 57 6.70 20.42 8.76
N LEU A 58 5.75 20.97 8.02
CA LEU A 58 4.63 20.22 7.46
C LEU A 58 4.95 19.93 6.00
N GLU A 59 5.10 18.64 5.66
CA GLU A 59 5.22 18.16 4.30
C GLU A 59 3.91 17.52 3.86
N ILE A 60 3.29 18.05 2.81
CA ILE A 60 2.19 17.39 2.11
C ILE A 60 2.77 16.51 1.02
N LYS A 61 2.47 15.21 1.10
CA LYS A 61 2.98 14.18 0.19
C LYS A 61 2.03 13.90 -0.96
N ARG A 62 0.71 13.94 -0.71
CA ARG A 62 -0.31 13.71 -1.73
C ARG A 62 -1.66 14.22 -1.24
N ILE A 63 -2.46 14.74 -2.17
CA ILE A 63 -3.87 15.05 -1.97
C ILE A 63 -4.66 14.38 -3.09
N HIS A 64 -5.65 13.58 -2.72
CA HIS A 64 -6.60 12.95 -3.65
C HIS A 64 -8.01 13.45 -3.36
N LYS A 65 -8.71 13.93 -4.39
CA LYS A 65 -10.10 14.35 -4.29
C LYS A 65 -11.03 13.18 -4.58
N LYS A 66 -11.99 12.96 -3.68
CA LYS A 66 -13.05 11.95 -3.84
C LYS A 66 -14.25 12.46 -4.64
N GLY A 67 -15.02 11.52 -5.16
CA GLY A 67 -16.31 11.75 -5.82
C GLY A 67 -16.24 11.82 -7.35
N ILE A 68 -15.16 11.34 -7.97
CA ILE A 68 -15.02 11.41 -9.43
C ILE A 68 -16.09 10.58 -10.15
N GLU A 69 -16.48 9.44 -9.57
CA GLU A 69 -17.50 8.58 -10.16
C GLU A 69 -18.83 9.33 -10.35
N GLU A 70 -19.24 10.16 -9.39
CA GLU A 70 -20.49 10.94 -9.45
C GLU A 70 -20.51 11.88 -10.66
N GLU A 71 -19.37 12.47 -11.01
CA GLU A 71 -19.23 13.30 -12.21
C GLU A 71 -19.35 12.49 -13.50
N PHE A 72 -18.92 11.22 -13.48
CA PHE A 72 -19.08 10.29 -14.59
C PHE A 72 -20.48 9.71 -14.69
N ARG A 73 -21.25 9.63 -13.60
CA ARG A 73 -22.67 9.25 -13.62
C ARG A 73 -23.53 10.31 -14.30
N LYS A 74 -23.18 11.60 -14.18
CA LYS A 74 -23.87 12.72 -14.83
C LYS A 74 -23.74 12.64 -16.36
N ILE A 75 -24.87 12.69 -17.06
CA ILE A 75 -24.89 12.71 -18.53
C ILE A 75 -24.36 14.07 -19.01
N GLY A 76 -23.34 14.06 -19.88
CA GLY A 76 -22.81 15.27 -20.52
C GLY A 76 -21.29 15.35 -20.45
N ASN A 77 -20.79 16.56 -20.21
CA ASN A 77 -19.36 16.89 -20.21
C ASN A 77 -18.84 17.31 -18.81
N SER A 78 -19.61 17.16 -17.74
CA SER A 78 -19.19 17.59 -16.40
C SER A 78 -17.91 16.88 -15.95
N TRP A 79 -17.77 15.59 -16.24
CA TRP A 79 -16.57 14.79 -16.03
C TRP A 79 -15.27 15.34 -16.65
N LYS A 80 -15.37 16.23 -17.66
CA LYS A 80 -14.19 16.89 -18.25
C LYS A 80 -13.69 18.06 -17.40
N LYS A 81 -14.51 18.56 -16.48
CA LYS A 81 -14.14 19.64 -15.59
C LYS A 81 -13.38 19.04 -14.42
N LYS A 82 -12.10 19.37 -14.33
CA LYS A 82 -11.27 19.04 -13.17
C LYS A 82 -11.67 19.92 -11.98
N PRO A 83 -11.60 19.40 -10.74
CA PRO A 83 -11.70 20.23 -9.55
C PRO A 83 -10.58 21.27 -9.54
N THR A 84 -10.81 22.37 -8.83
CA THR A 84 -9.78 23.37 -8.58
C THR A 84 -9.82 23.66 -7.10
N PHE A 85 -8.71 23.44 -6.41
CA PHE A 85 -8.58 23.67 -4.99
C PHE A 85 -7.20 24.25 -4.66
N HIS A 86 -7.12 24.98 -3.57
CA HIS A 86 -5.86 25.35 -2.92
C HIS A 86 -5.94 24.94 -1.45
N PHE A 87 -4.85 25.13 -0.72
CA PHE A 87 -4.82 24.80 0.69
C PHE A 87 -4.13 25.87 1.52
N GLU A 88 -4.47 25.90 2.80
CA GLU A 88 -3.80 26.71 3.82
C GLU A 88 -3.18 25.76 4.84
N ALA A 89 -1.88 25.94 5.10
CA ALA A 89 -1.15 25.29 6.17
C ALA A 89 -0.86 26.34 7.26
N ILE A 90 -1.18 25.99 8.50
CA ILE A 90 -1.05 26.87 9.66
C ILE A 90 -0.16 26.16 10.68
N VAL A 91 0.99 26.73 11.00
CA VAL A 91 1.85 26.23 12.06
C VAL A 91 1.93 27.30 13.14
N ASP A 92 1.33 27.04 14.30
CA ASP A 92 1.05 28.01 15.37
C ASP A 92 0.38 29.29 14.81
N ASP A 93 1.15 30.36 14.60
CA ASP A 93 0.70 31.64 14.04
C ASP A 93 1.18 31.91 12.59
N GLY A 94 1.98 31.00 12.03
CA GLY A 94 2.48 31.07 10.66
C GLY A 94 1.48 30.51 9.66
N LEU A 95 1.04 31.33 8.71
CA LEU A 95 0.17 30.92 7.61
C LEU A 95 0.96 30.78 6.31
N TRP A 96 0.80 29.63 5.66
CA TRP A 96 1.27 29.35 4.32
C TRP A 96 0.07 28.99 3.44
N ILE A 97 0.02 29.54 2.23
CA ILE A 97 -1.06 29.32 1.27
C ILE A 97 -0.45 28.65 0.04
N GLY A 98 -0.98 27.48 -0.30
CA GLY A 98 -0.57 26.73 -1.47
C GLY A 98 -1.11 27.32 -2.77
N ASP A 99 -0.40 27.02 -3.86
CA ASP A 99 -0.87 27.37 -5.19
C ASP A 99 -2.15 26.60 -5.57
N ASP A 100 -2.93 27.17 -6.49
CA ASP A 100 -4.11 26.50 -7.05
C ASP A 100 -3.70 25.19 -7.77
N PHE A 101 -4.28 24.08 -7.33
CA PHE A 101 -4.18 22.79 -8.00
C PHE A 101 -5.40 22.53 -8.88
N ASN A 102 -5.19 21.93 -10.05
CA ASN A 102 -6.26 21.64 -11.02
C ASN A 102 -6.21 20.21 -11.55
N ASP A 103 -6.35 19.24 -10.66
CA ASP A 103 -6.62 17.85 -11.01
C ASP A 103 -7.31 17.12 -9.85
N TRP A 104 -7.72 15.87 -10.07
CA TRP A 104 -8.30 15.04 -9.03
C TRP A 104 -7.28 14.53 -8.02
N ASP A 105 -6.02 14.37 -8.42
CA ASP A 105 -4.96 13.83 -7.58
C ASP A 105 -3.66 14.57 -7.88
N THR A 106 -2.92 14.96 -6.84
CA THR A 106 -1.65 15.71 -6.97
C THR A 106 -0.49 14.86 -7.48
N GLY A 107 -0.64 13.54 -7.46
CA GLY A 107 0.48 12.61 -7.42
C GLY A 107 1.31 12.79 -6.14
N TYR A 108 2.43 12.08 -6.09
CA TYR A 108 3.44 12.27 -5.06
C TYR A 108 4.10 13.64 -5.26
N VAL A 109 3.88 14.53 -4.30
CA VAL A 109 4.44 15.88 -4.19
C VAL A 109 5.24 15.97 -2.89
N GLY A 110 5.93 17.09 -2.69
CA GLY A 110 6.68 17.38 -1.46
C GLY A 110 6.53 18.85 -1.13
N TRP A 111 5.30 19.29 -0.88
CA TRP A 111 5.04 20.68 -0.54
C TRP A 111 5.31 20.89 0.94
N GLU A 112 6.36 21.64 1.21
CA GLU A 112 6.85 21.86 2.57
C GLU A 112 6.52 23.28 3.05
N SER A 113 5.99 23.36 4.28
CA SER A 113 5.85 24.59 5.05
C SER A 113 6.71 24.49 6.31
N LEU A 114 7.51 25.51 6.57
CA LEU A 114 8.38 25.60 7.76
C LEU A 114 8.00 26.79 8.62
N LYS A 115 8.04 26.58 9.93
CA LYS A 115 7.91 27.64 10.93
C LYS A 115 8.89 27.42 12.08
N ASP A 116 9.69 28.44 12.36
CA ASP A 116 10.48 28.53 13.59
C ASP A 116 9.53 28.73 14.79
N VAL A 117 9.82 28.04 15.89
CA VAL A 117 9.09 28.13 17.15
C VAL A 117 9.99 28.65 18.28
N GLU A 118 9.43 28.91 19.46
CA GLU A 118 10.26 29.29 20.62
C GLU A 118 11.16 28.13 21.02
N ASP A 119 12.43 28.43 21.35
CA ASP A 119 13.36 27.43 21.89
C ASP A 119 12.75 26.76 23.14
N GLU A 120 12.92 25.45 23.27
CA GLU A 120 12.38 24.63 24.36
C GLU A 120 10.83 24.57 24.41
N GLN A 121 10.14 24.99 23.35
CA GLN A 121 8.70 24.75 23.19
C GLN A 121 8.44 23.25 23.05
N GLU A 122 7.60 22.67 23.90
CA GLU A 122 7.36 21.22 23.90
C GLU A 122 6.49 20.74 22.75
N THR A 123 5.54 21.58 22.31
CA THR A 123 4.56 21.22 21.30
C THR A 123 4.26 22.37 20.35
N ALA A 124 3.93 22.08 19.09
CA ALA A 124 3.40 23.04 18.13
C ALA A 124 2.04 22.56 17.59
N THR A 125 1.14 23.49 17.30
CA THR A 125 -0.13 23.18 16.63
C THR A 125 0.05 23.31 15.12
N VAL A 126 -0.38 22.30 14.37
CA VAL A 126 -0.37 22.30 12.90
C VAL A 126 -1.80 22.09 12.42
N GLY A 127 -2.34 23.09 11.74
CA GLY A 127 -3.63 23.04 11.07
C GLY A 127 -3.48 23.02 9.55
N PHE A 128 -4.39 22.34 8.87
CA PHE A 128 -4.42 22.27 7.42
C PHE A 128 -5.86 22.39 6.92
N LYS A 129 -6.05 23.11 5.81
CA LYS A 129 -7.39 23.35 5.23
C LYS A 129 -7.35 23.29 3.73
N ILE A 130 -8.31 22.62 3.11
CA ILE A 130 -8.51 22.62 1.66
C ILE A 130 -9.73 23.47 1.30
N PHE A 131 -9.56 24.32 0.30
CA PHE A 131 -10.62 25.18 -0.21
C PHE A 131 -10.88 24.93 -1.69
N GLU A 132 -12.16 24.82 -2.07
CA GLU A 132 -12.58 24.83 -3.46
C GLU A 132 -13.19 26.18 -3.86
N THR A 133 -12.69 26.74 -4.96
CA THR A 133 -13.23 27.99 -5.52
C THR A 133 -14.48 27.73 -6.37
N LYS A 134 -15.64 28.16 -5.88
CA LYS A 134 -16.92 28.09 -6.62
C LYS A 134 -17.29 29.43 -7.24
N LYS A 135 -17.70 29.40 -8.51
CA LYS A 135 -18.26 30.58 -9.21
C LYS A 135 -19.68 30.86 -8.72
N LYS A 136 -19.91 32.08 -8.25
CA LYS A 136 -21.25 32.61 -7.96
C LYS A 136 -21.81 33.33 -9.19
N LEU A 137 -23.07 33.78 -9.11
CA LEU A 137 -23.65 34.69 -10.10
C LEU A 137 -22.80 35.98 -10.26
N ILE A 138 -22.18 36.44 -9.17
CA ILE A 138 -21.23 37.55 -9.14
C ILE A 138 -20.06 37.13 -8.25
N GLY A 139 -18.87 37.04 -8.84
CA GLY A 139 -17.63 36.70 -8.14
C GLY A 139 -17.40 35.20 -7.92
N THR A 140 -16.41 34.90 -7.10
CA THR A 140 -16.05 33.57 -6.61
C THR A 140 -16.15 33.55 -5.10
N GLU A 141 -16.34 32.36 -4.54
CA GLU A 141 -16.24 32.10 -3.11
C GLU A 141 -15.42 30.83 -2.93
N ASP A 142 -14.51 30.88 -1.97
CA ASP A 142 -13.78 29.72 -1.50
C ASP A 142 -14.59 29.05 -0.39
N ILE A 143 -14.76 27.74 -0.53
CA ILE A 143 -15.51 26.92 0.41
C ILE A 143 -14.53 25.96 1.02
N GLU A 144 -14.40 25.99 2.35
CA GLU A 144 -13.65 24.98 3.09
C GLU A 144 -14.30 23.62 2.86
N MET A 145 -13.53 22.67 2.34
CA MET A 145 -14.00 21.34 1.97
C MET A 145 -13.52 20.26 2.94
N GLU A 146 -12.34 20.45 3.51
CA GLU A 146 -11.71 19.53 4.44
C GLU A 146 -10.72 20.29 5.31
N SER A 147 -10.56 19.87 6.57
CA SER A 147 -9.55 20.40 7.46
C SER A 147 -9.14 19.37 8.50
N PHE A 148 -7.91 19.51 9.01
CA PHE A 148 -7.43 18.74 10.15
C PHE A 148 -6.52 19.62 11.03
N ASP A 149 -6.52 19.33 12.33
CA ASP A 149 -5.64 19.93 13.31
C ASP A 149 -4.91 18.85 14.12
N VAL A 150 -3.58 18.97 14.20
CA VAL A 150 -2.72 18.08 15.00
C VAL A 150 -1.78 18.89 15.90
N ILE A 151 -1.34 18.25 16.98
CA ILE A 151 -0.40 18.79 17.96
C ILE A 151 0.87 17.95 17.88
N TYR A 152 1.92 18.54 17.32
CA TYR A 152 3.26 17.96 17.23
C TYR A 152 3.99 18.06 18.57
N ASN A 153 4.74 17.02 18.96
CA ASN A 153 5.53 16.97 20.18
C ASN A 153 7.02 16.85 19.84
N PHE A 154 7.80 17.88 20.16
CA PHE A 154 9.21 17.96 19.76
C PHE A 154 10.13 16.99 20.48
N LYS A 155 9.70 16.44 21.63
CA LYS A 155 10.50 15.44 22.35
C LYS A 155 10.42 14.09 21.67
N THR A 156 9.25 13.74 21.16
CA THR A 156 8.95 12.40 20.62
C THR A 156 8.86 12.38 19.09
N GLY A 157 8.83 13.53 18.42
CA GLY A 157 8.63 13.60 16.98
C GLY A 157 7.27 13.06 16.53
N ARG A 158 6.34 12.87 17.48
CA ARG A 158 5.00 12.35 17.25
C ARG A 158 3.97 13.46 17.29
N TRP A 159 2.80 13.19 16.72
CA TRP A 159 1.64 14.08 16.87
C TRP A 159 0.37 13.34 17.31
N SER A 160 -0.60 14.14 17.74
CA SER A 160 -1.94 13.71 18.16
C SER A 160 -2.97 14.74 17.73
N GLY A 161 -4.26 14.38 17.66
CA GLY A 161 -5.31 15.27 17.22
C GLY A 161 -6.26 14.54 16.30
N ASP A 162 -6.58 15.15 15.16
CA ASP A 162 -7.38 14.50 14.12
C ASP A 162 -6.65 13.33 13.45
N ASP A 163 -5.31 13.36 13.42
CA ASP A 163 -4.43 12.22 13.11
C ASP A 163 -3.53 11.94 14.32
N SER A 164 -3.20 10.67 14.53
CA SER A 164 -2.31 10.24 15.60
C SER A 164 -1.70 8.88 15.32
N PHE A 165 -0.62 8.55 16.03
CA PHE A 165 -0.02 7.23 15.91
C PHE A 165 -1.03 6.10 16.23
N ASN A 166 -1.18 5.14 15.31
CA ASN A 166 -2.16 4.05 15.37
C ASN A 166 -3.64 4.48 15.41
N ASP A 167 -3.99 5.54 14.67
CA ASP A 167 -5.39 5.85 14.36
C ASP A 167 -5.99 4.89 13.30
N SER A 168 -7.22 5.16 12.88
CA SER A 168 -7.99 4.26 12.02
C SER A 168 -7.66 4.35 10.54
N ASP A 169 -7.11 5.47 10.10
CA ASP A 169 -6.78 5.79 8.72
C ASP A 169 -5.27 5.78 8.44
N GLY A 170 -4.45 5.55 9.46
CA GLY A 170 -3.02 5.36 9.33
C GLY A 170 -2.27 6.65 9.62
N TYR A 171 -1.17 6.52 10.37
CA TYR A 171 -0.38 7.66 10.78
C TYR A 171 0.14 8.54 9.62
N GLY A 172 -0.20 9.83 9.64
CA GLY A 172 0.13 10.78 8.57
C GLY A 172 -0.81 10.69 7.37
N HIS A 173 -2.02 10.18 7.56
CA HIS A 173 -3.03 10.01 6.53
C HIS A 173 -4.41 10.39 7.06
N ILE A 174 -5.01 11.41 6.45
CA ILE A 174 -6.40 11.80 6.71
C ILE A 174 -7.30 11.21 5.63
N ASN A 175 -8.16 10.27 6.03
CA ASN A 175 -9.22 9.72 5.18
C ASN A 175 -10.53 10.51 5.37
N GLY A 176 -10.56 11.74 4.85
CA GLY A 176 -11.66 12.70 5.02
C GLY A 176 -12.93 12.40 4.19
N GLU A 177 -13.95 13.24 4.32
CA GLU A 177 -15.20 13.10 3.57
C GLU A 177 -14.99 13.41 2.08
N ASN A 178 -14.22 14.46 1.79
CA ASN A 178 -14.06 14.99 0.43
C ASN A 178 -12.68 14.69 -0.18
N TYR A 179 -11.67 14.47 0.67
CA TYR A 179 -10.27 14.32 0.28
C TYR A 179 -9.58 13.22 1.09
N GLU A 180 -8.60 12.54 0.48
CA GLU A 180 -7.54 11.84 1.20
C GLU A 180 -6.28 12.70 1.17
N ILE A 181 -5.60 12.83 2.31
CA ILE A 181 -4.42 13.68 2.45
C ILE A 181 -3.33 12.90 3.16
N TRP A 182 -2.17 12.75 2.50
CA TRP A 182 -0.98 12.17 3.11
C TRP A 182 0.01 13.27 3.43
N PHE A 183 0.53 13.25 4.65
CA PHE A 183 1.43 14.26 5.16
C PHE A 183 2.47 13.67 6.11
N SER A 184 3.48 14.47 6.46
CA SER A 184 4.35 14.19 7.59
C SER A 184 4.75 15.47 8.29
N LEU A 185 5.02 15.35 9.59
CA LEU A 185 5.63 16.41 10.38
C LEU A 185 7.05 16.03 10.76
N ASN A 186 7.99 16.93 10.50
CA ASN A 186 9.39 16.79 10.86
C ASN A 186 9.83 18.00 11.70
N GLN A 187 10.98 17.91 12.34
CA GLN A 187 11.59 19.01 13.07
C GLN A 187 13.04 19.21 12.64
N PHE A 188 13.67 20.31 13.05
CA PHE A 188 15.11 20.43 12.89
C PHE A 188 15.80 19.29 13.63
N ASP A 189 16.70 18.66 12.89
CA ASP A 189 17.41 17.46 13.29
C ASP A 189 18.90 17.64 12.96
N VAL A 190 19.74 17.32 13.94
CA VAL A 190 21.14 17.77 14.03
C VAL A 190 22.03 16.96 13.11
N ASP A 191 21.82 15.65 13.06
CA ASP A 191 22.54 14.71 12.21
C ASP A 191 21.67 14.17 11.06
N SER A 192 20.38 14.55 11.04
CA SER A 192 19.45 14.27 9.94
C SER A 192 19.07 12.79 9.82
N ASP A 193 19.00 12.09 10.94
CA ASP A 193 18.61 10.69 11.03
C ASP A 193 17.07 10.48 11.16
N GLY A 194 16.32 11.56 11.42
CA GLY A 194 14.87 11.59 11.60
C GLY A 194 14.40 11.34 13.03
N ILE A 195 15.32 11.24 14.01
CA ILE A 195 15.03 10.97 15.41
C ILE A 195 15.24 12.26 16.22
N PRO A 196 14.28 12.65 17.08
CA PRO A 196 14.45 13.86 17.89
C PRO A 196 15.63 13.75 18.86
N TYR A 197 16.44 14.81 18.96
CA TYR A 197 17.53 14.97 19.93
C TYR A 197 17.17 14.51 21.36
N TRP A 198 15.98 14.88 21.85
CA TRP A 198 15.52 14.46 23.17
C TRP A 198 15.29 12.95 23.26
N THR A 199 14.69 12.34 22.21
CA THR A 199 14.42 10.90 22.13
C THR A 199 15.72 10.11 22.16
N GLU A 200 16.73 10.55 21.43
CA GLU A 200 18.04 9.90 21.43
C GLU A 200 18.69 9.90 22.82
N ASN A 201 18.69 11.04 23.51
CA ASN A 201 19.30 11.14 24.83
C ASN A 201 18.53 10.38 25.94
N ASN A 202 17.20 10.37 25.87
CA ASN A 202 16.33 9.97 26.98
C ASN A 202 15.59 8.65 26.78
N VAL A 203 15.42 8.20 25.53
CA VAL A 203 14.67 6.99 25.17
C VAL A 203 15.61 5.93 24.58
N LEU A 204 16.27 6.23 23.45
CA LEU A 204 17.06 5.26 22.70
C LEU A 204 18.48 5.09 23.27
N GLY A 205 19.07 6.18 23.76
CA GLY A 205 20.46 6.21 24.20
C GLY A 205 21.48 6.23 23.05
N THR A 206 21.08 6.66 21.85
CA THR A 206 21.94 6.92 20.68
C THR A 206 22.73 8.22 20.84
N ASP A 207 23.65 8.50 19.91
CA ASP A 207 24.47 9.72 19.92
C ASP A 207 23.88 10.75 18.95
N PRO A 208 23.27 11.86 19.43
CA PRO A 208 22.47 12.79 18.62
C PRO A 208 23.27 13.73 17.69
N TRP A 209 24.48 13.30 17.36
CA TRP A 209 25.42 14.00 16.47
C TRP A 209 25.96 13.04 15.40
N VAL A 210 25.42 11.84 15.30
CA VAL A 210 25.87 10.75 14.45
C VAL A 210 24.66 10.13 13.79
N ASP A 211 24.50 10.39 12.49
CA ASP A 211 23.47 9.77 11.66
C ASP A 211 23.56 8.24 11.74
N ASP A 212 22.64 7.65 12.49
CA ASP A 212 22.47 6.21 12.66
C ASP A 212 21.16 5.68 12.04
N SER A 213 20.50 6.52 11.23
CA SER A 213 19.22 6.21 10.58
C SER A 213 19.21 4.94 9.77
N LYS A 214 20.38 4.54 9.22
CA LYS A 214 20.56 3.36 8.36
C LYS A 214 21.24 2.20 9.06
N LEU A 215 21.56 2.35 10.35
CA LEU A 215 22.07 1.22 11.13
C LEU A 215 20.93 0.26 11.41
N ASP A 216 21.32 -0.98 11.66
CA ASP A 216 20.44 -2.09 12.06
C ASP A 216 21.15 -2.72 13.27
N PRO A 217 20.97 -2.14 14.48
CA PRO A 217 21.74 -2.51 15.66
C PRO A 217 21.51 -3.96 16.10
N ASP A 218 20.30 -4.48 15.88
CA ASP A 218 19.88 -5.80 16.31
C ASP A 218 19.93 -6.86 15.20
N ASN A 219 20.23 -6.45 13.97
CA ASN A 219 20.42 -7.26 12.76
C ASN A 219 19.15 -7.99 12.28
N ASP A 220 18.00 -7.33 12.33
CA ASP A 220 16.72 -7.87 11.86
C ASP A 220 16.27 -7.38 10.46
N SER A 221 17.16 -6.64 9.79
CA SER A 221 17.06 -6.13 8.41
C SER A 221 16.23 -4.86 8.23
N ILE A 222 15.73 -4.25 9.30
CA ILE A 222 15.09 -2.94 9.27
C ILE A 222 16.01 -1.90 9.92
N PRO A 223 16.05 -0.66 9.41
CA PRO A 223 16.94 0.34 9.97
C PRO A 223 16.32 1.12 11.14
N THR A 224 17.17 1.66 12.01
CA THR A 224 16.82 2.40 13.24
C THR A 224 15.71 3.41 13.04
N SER A 225 15.80 4.26 12.00
CA SER A 225 14.85 5.36 11.81
C SER A 225 13.45 4.86 11.43
N TRP A 226 13.36 3.77 10.66
CA TRP A 226 12.07 3.17 10.29
C TRP A 226 11.43 2.49 11.49
N GLU A 227 12.20 1.70 12.24
CA GLU A 227 11.71 1.06 13.46
C GLU A 227 11.19 2.09 14.45
N TRP A 228 11.99 3.13 14.70
CA TRP A 228 11.60 4.24 15.56
C TRP A 228 10.29 4.89 15.08
N LYS A 229 10.20 5.24 13.80
CA LYS A 229 9.00 5.87 13.20
C LYS A 229 7.76 4.99 13.36
N TRP A 230 7.87 3.68 13.31
CA TRP A 230 6.73 2.77 13.43
C TRP A 230 6.59 2.13 14.81
N GLY A 231 7.30 2.66 15.81
CA GLY A 231 7.12 2.29 17.22
C GLY A 231 7.72 0.93 17.60
N TYR A 232 8.63 0.42 16.77
CA TYR A 232 9.51 -0.70 17.11
C TYR A 232 10.73 -0.20 17.90
N ASP A 233 11.43 -1.10 18.58
CA ASP A 233 12.61 -0.80 19.39
C ASP A 233 13.87 -1.20 18.61
N PRO A 234 14.69 -0.25 18.12
CA PRO A 234 15.83 -0.53 17.24
C PRO A 234 16.93 -1.44 17.81
N PHE A 235 16.83 -1.80 19.08
CA PHE A 235 17.81 -2.65 19.78
C PHE A 235 17.22 -4.01 20.16
N LYS A 236 16.02 -4.34 19.68
CA LYS A 236 15.28 -5.54 20.05
C LYS A 236 14.64 -6.19 18.83
N THR A 237 15.33 -7.22 18.36
CA THR A 237 14.93 -8.03 17.21
C THR A 237 13.43 -8.34 17.18
N ASP A 238 12.79 -7.95 16.10
CA ASP A 238 11.44 -8.34 15.72
C ASP A 238 11.48 -9.20 14.44
N ASN A 239 10.34 -9.80 14.05
CA ASN A 239 10.31 -10.71 12.90
C ASN A 239 9.73 -10.02 11.66
N HIS A 240 10.35 -8.92 11.25
CA HIS A 240 9.87 -8.05 10.15
C HIS A 240 9.70 -8.76 8.80
N THR A 241 10.32 -9.92 8.63
CA THR A 241 10.13 -10.80 7.45
C THR A 241 8.85 -11.63 7.47
N THR A 242 7.97 -11.43 8.44
CA THR A 242 6.66 -12.12 8.54
C THR A 242 5.59 -11.28 9.26
N LEU A 243 5.97 -10.10 9.78
CA LEU A 243 5.04 -9.22 10.47
C LEU A 243 4.28 -8.43 9.43
N ASP A 244 2.97 -8.63 9.40
CA ASP A 244 1.98 -7.89 8.61
C ASP A 244 0.87 -7.50 9.61
N PRO A 245 1.00 -6.34 10.28
CA PRO A 245 0.07 -5.95 11.35
C PRO A 245 -1.35 -5.60 10.88
N ASP A 246 -1.51 -5.08 9.66
CA ASP A 246 -2.81 -4.64 9.12
C ASP A 246 -3.51 -5.68 8.22
N LEU A 247 -2.80 -6.75 7.88
CA LEU A 247 -3.25 -7.92 7.12
C LEU A 247 -3.61 -7.56 5.67
N ASP A 248 -2.84 -6.67 5.06
CA ASP A 248 -2.98 -6.34 3.63
C ASP A 248 -2.16 -7.24 2.69
N GLY A 249 -1.30 -8.08 3.27
CA GLY A 249 -0.41 -9.00 2.57
C GLY A 249 0.97 -8.42 2.28
N LEU A 250 1.34 -7.31 2.93
CA LEU A 250 2.69 -6.74 2.89
C LEU A 250 3.36 -6.89 4.26
N GLU A 251 4.52 -7.54 4.25
CA GLU A 251 5.32 -7.66 5.47
C GLU A 251 6.06 -6.34 5.76
N ASN A 252 6.44 -6.07 7.01
CA ASN A 252 7.18 -4.85 7.38
C ASN A 252 8.44 -4.62 6.51
N ILE A 253 9.12 -5.69 6.07
CA ILE A 253 10.28 -5.58 5.18
C ILE A 253 9.93 -5.09 3.77
N GLU A 254 8.68 -5.28 3.35
CA GLU A 254 8.11 -4.81 2.08
C GLU A 254 7.60 -3.39 2.26
N GLU A 255 6.88 -3.12 3.35
CA GLU A 255 6.45 -1.77 3.78
C GLU A 255 7.63 -0.80 3.82
N TYR A 256 8.76 -1.20 4.42
CA TYR A 256 9.99 -0.40 4.44
C TYR A 256 10.47 -0.02 3.03
N LYS A 257 10.47 -0.98 2.09
CA LYS A 257 10.89 -0.71 0.71
C LYS A 257 9.90 0.20 -0.02
N MET A 258 8.63 0.19 0.39
CA MET A 258 7.56 0.97 -0.20
C MET A 258 7.34 2.32 0.48
N GLU A 259 8.09 2.67 1.52
CA GLU A 259 7.89 3.90 2.30
C GLU A 259 7.77 5.18 1.43
N LYS A 260 8.59 5.26 0.36
CA LYS A 260 8.54 6.40 -0.59
C LYS A 260 7.21 6.51 -1.34
N TRP A 261 6.42 5.46 -1.34
CA TRP A 261 5.10 5.33 -1.95
C TRP A 261 3.95 5.35 -0.94
N LEU A 262 4.23 5.81 0.29
CA LEU A 262 3.29 6.04 1.38
C LEU A 262 2.94 4.81 2.22
N ALA A 263 3.71 3.73 2.08
CA ALA A 263 3.55 2.53 2.90
C ALA A 263 3.42 2.82 4.39
N ASN A 264 2.45 2.17 5.01
CA ASN A 264 2.11 2.26 6.41
C ASN A 264 1.83 0.85 6.95
N PRO A 265 2.69 0.29 7.82
CA PRO A 265 2.54 -1.09 8.31
C PRO A 265 1.33 -1.33 9.23
N PHE A 266 0.48 -0.32 9.43
CA PHE A 266 -0.71 -0.41 10.27
C PHE A 266 -1.98 0.05 9.54
N TYR A 267 -1.91 0.28 8.23
CA TYR A 267 -3.06 0.69 7.43
C TYR A 267 -3.06 0.00 6.08
N LYS A 268 -4.20 -0.59 5.72
CA LYS A 268 -4.31 -1.50 4.58
C LYS A 268 -4.10 -0.80 3.25
N GLU A 269 -3.23 -1.38 2.43
CA GLU A 269 -2.92 -0.87 1.11
C GLU A 269 -2.99 -1.95 0.01
N ILE A 270 -3.23 -1.48 -1.22
CA ILE A 270 -3.18 -2.32 -2.41
C ILE A 270 -2.31 -1.61 -3.44
N TYR A 271 -1.20 -2.24 -3.82
CA TYR A 271 -0.35 -1.72 -4.89
C TYR A 271 -0.63 -2.43 -6.21
N CYS A 272 -0.82 -1.64 -7.27
CA CYS A 272 -1.05 -2.11 -8.63
C CYS A 272 -0.02 -1.49 -9.57
N GLU A 273 0.56 -2.29 -10.45
CA GLU A 273 1.36 -1.81 -11.57
C GLU A 273 0.58 -2.03 -12.86
N VAL A 274 0.50 -1.04 -13.74
CA VAL A 274 -0.33 -1.11 -14.95
C VAL A 274 0.49 -0.84 -16.21
N ASP A 275 0.48 -1.82 -17.10
CA ASP A 275 0.97 -1.71 -18.47
C ASP A 275 -0.16 -1.69 -19.50
N PHE A 276 0.17 -1.16 -20.67
CA PHE A 276 -0.73 -0.96 -21.79
C PHE A 276 -0.34 -1.85 -22.96
N MET A 277 -1.26 -2.11 -23.88
CA MET A 277 -0.93 -2.82 -25.11
C MET A 277 -0.89 -1.85 -26.30
N GLU A 278 0.09 -2.01 -27.17
CA GLU A 278 0.15 -1.27 -28.43
C GLU A 278 -1.13 -1.46 -29.26
N LYS A 279 -1.40 -0.50 -30.15
CA LYS A 279 -2.45 -0.66 -31.17
C LYS A 279 -1.87 -1.44 -32.33
N GLY A 280 -2.58 -2.47 -32.80
CA GLY A 280 -2.23 -3.16 -34.05
C GLY A 280 -2.42 -2.26 -35.28
N HIS A 281 -3.42 -1.37 -35.23
CA HIS A 281 -3.71 -0.40 -36.29
C HIS A 281 -4.17 0.96 -35.75
N PHE A 282 -3.98 2.03 -36.51
CA PHE A 282 -4.32 3.41 -36.09
C PHE A 282 -5.82 3.63 -35.77
N TYR A 283 -6.71 2.78 -36.28
CA TYR A 283 -8.16 2.86 -36.09
C TYR A 283 -8.68 1.91 -35.00
N GLU A 284 -7.78 1.17 -34.34
CA GLU A 284 -8.13 0.37 -33.17
C GLU A 284 -8.38 1.26 -31.95
N MET A 285 -9.12 0.72 -31.00
CA MET A 285 -9.38 1.39 -29.74
C MET A 285 -8.09 1.44 -28.92
N GLU A 286 -8.06 2.33 -27.93
CA GLU A 286 -6.91 2.44 -27.04
C GLU A 286 -6.98 1.31 -26.01
N HIS A 287 -5.87 0.61 -25.81
CA HIS A 287 -5.71 -0.38 -24.75
C HIS A 287 -5.03 0.28 -23.56
N VAL A 288 -5.73 1.23 -22.95
CA VAL A 288 -5.21 2.05 -21.85
C VAL A 288 -6.16 2.06 -20.67
N LEU A 289 -5.61 2.25 -19.48
CA LEU A 289 -6.35 2.57 -18.27
C LEU A 289 -6.20 4.06 -17.99
N TRP A 290 -7.25 4.84 -18.26
CA TRP A 290 -7.20 6.28 -18.07
C TRP A 290 -7.10 6.64 -16.58
N LYS A 291 -6.46 7.78 -16.27
CA LYS A 291 -6.37 8.32 -14.92
C LYS A 291 -7.71 8.44 -14.21
N GLU A 292 -8.75 8.88 -14.93
CA GLU A 292 -10.09 8.95 -14.32
C GLU A 292 -10.64 7.58 -13.93
N SER A 293 -10.23 6.51 -14.62
CA SER A 293 -10.62 5.14 -14.26
C SER A 293 -9.88 4.68 -13.01
N GLN A 294 -8.59 5.02 -12.88
CA GLN A 294 -7.77 4.73 -11.70
C GLN A 294 -8.36 5.43 -10.47
N TRP A 295 -8.62 6.74 -10.56
CA TRP A 295 -9.18 7.53 -9.46
C TRP A 295 -10.57 7.06 -9.01
N MET A 296 -11.44 6.63 -9.95
CA MET A 296 -12.73 6.03 -9.56
C MET A 296 -12.53 4.76 -8.74
N VAL A 297 -11.52 3.94 -9.08
CA VAL A 297 -11.24 2.70 -8.34
C VAL A 297 -10.71 3.04 -6.95
N MET A 298 -9.77 3.98 -6.83
CA MET A 298 -9.28 4.48 -5.53
C MET A 298 -10.44 4.94 -4.64
N ASP A 299 -11.35 5.76 -5.18
CA ASP A 299 -12.56 6.25 -4.50
C ASP A 299 -13.50 5.15 -4.01
N ARG A 300 -13.43 3.93 -4.56
CA ARG A 300 -14.25 2.79 -4.09
C ARG A 300 -13.65 2.10 -2.88
N TYR A 301 -12.33 2.03 -2.76
CA TYR A 301 -11.68 1.37 -1.64
C TYR A 301 -11.58 2.28 -0.40
N SER A 302 -11.43 3.58 -0.60
CA SER A 302 -11.24 4.54 0.50
C SER A 302 -12.29 4.48 1.63
N PRO A 303 -13.62 4.35 1.38
CA PRO A 303 -14.62 4.19 2.44
C PRO A 303 -14.50 2.89 3.26
N HIS A 304 -13.72 1.92 2.76
CA HIS A 304 -13.47 0.64 3.41
C HIS A 304 -12.14 0.60 4.16
N PHE A 305 -11.51 1.77 4.40
CA PHE A 305 -10.21 1.90 5.06
C PHE A 305 -9.12 1.09 4.35
N ILE A 306 -9.10 1.20 3.02
CA ILE A 306 -8.10 0.60 2.14
C ILE A 306 -7.66 1.67 1.15
N THR A 307 -6.36 1.96 1.10
CA THR A 307 -5.79 2.82 0.05
C THR A 307 -5.30 1.97 -1.12
N LEU A 308 -5.76 2.29 -2.33
CA LEU A 308 -5.28 1.63 -3.54
C LEU A 308 -4.35 2.57 -4.31
N HIS A 309 -3.15 2.09 -4.61
CA HIS A 309 -2.14 2.80 -5.38
C HIS A 309 -2.01 2.21 -6.78
N VAL A 310 -1.97 3.07 -7.81
CA VAL A 310 -1.80 2.65 -9.20
C VAL A 310 -0.55 3.29 -9.80
N ASP A 311 0.45 2.44 -10.04
CA ASP A 311 1.68 2.76 -10.76
C ASP A 311 1.50 2.50 -12.26
N ASP A 312 1.36 3.56 -13.04
CA ASP A 312 1.39 3.52 -14.50
C ASP A 312 2.61 4.25 -15.07
N GLY A 313 3.73 4.21 -14.33
CA GLY A 313 5.00 4.84 -14.67
C GLY A 313 5.37 5.98 -13.70
N TRP A 314 5.34 5.70 -12.40
CA TRP A 314 5.65 6.68 -11.36
C TRP A 314 7.07 7.25 -11.51
N PRO A 315 7.25 8.57 -11.31
CA PRO A 315 8.57 9.20 -11.35
C PRO A 315 9.55 8.57 -10.35
N GLY A 316 10.70 8.07 -10.82
CA GLY A 316 11.67 7.40 -9.94
C GLY A 316 11.27 5.97 -9.54
N GLY A 317 10.29 5.38 -10.22
CA GLY A 317 10.04 3.94 -10.23
C GLY A 317 11.19 3.14 -10.86
N PRO A 318 11.22 1.81 -10.66
CA PRO A 318 12.22 0.94 -11.25
C PRO A 318 12.08 0.87 -12.79
N THR A 319 13.07 0.26 -13.45
CA THR A 319 12.86 -0.15 -14.86
C THR A 319 11.72 -1.15 -14.91
N ASN A 320 10.81 -0.99 -15.87
CA ASN A 320 9.57 -1.77 -15.96
C ASN A 320 8.71 -1.62 -14.69
N GLY A 321 8.59 -0.39 -14.18
CA GLY A 321 7.70 -0.02 -13.09
C GLY A 321 6.41 0.61 -13.63
N GLY A 322 5.70 -0.10 -14.51
CA GLY A 322 4.44 0.36 -15.10
C GLY A 322 4.55 1.37 -16.25
N GLY A 323 3.43 1.54 -16.95
CA GLY A 323 3.25 2.50 -18.04
C GLY A 323 3.82 2.07 -19.38
N GLU A 324 4.35 0.84 -19.49
CA GLU A 324 4.92 0.34 -20.74
C GLU A 324 3.83 0.02 -21.76
N TYR A 325 4.16 0.17 -23.05
CA TYR A 325 3.35 -0.37 -24.13
C TYR A 325 3.90 -1.73 -24.59
N LEU A 326 3.22 -2.79 -24.17
CA LEU A 326 3.47 -4.18 -24.55
C LEU A 326 3.09 -4.44 -26.00
N ARG A 327 3.72 -5.47 -26.59
CA ARG A 327 3.44 -5.87 -27.98
C ARG A 327 1.94 -6.18 -28.17
N TYR A 328 1.41 -5.75 -29.32
CA TYR A 328 0.02 -6.03 -29.67
C TYR A 328 -0.25 -7.53 -29.91
N ILE A 329 -1.27 -8.05 -29.23
CA ILE A 329 -1.82 -9.39 -29.42
C ILE A 329 -3.34 -9.25 -29.67
N PRO A 330 -3.84 -9.57 -30.88
CA PRO A 330 -5.25 -9.36 -31.21
C PRO A 330 -6.20 -10.36 -30.53
N GLU A 331 -5.70 -11.54 -30.18
CA GLU A 331 -6.47 -12.56 -29.46
C GLU A 331 -6.50 -12.31 -27.95
N THR A 332 -7.48 -12.92 -27.26
CA THR A 332 -7.45 -12.99 -25.80
C THR A 332 -6.20 -13.70 -25.33
N ILE A 333 -5.42 -13.05 -24.47
CA ILE A 333 -4.30 -13.67 -23.77
C ILE A 333 -4.88 -14.53 -22.65
N GLU A 334 -4.89 -15.84 -22.85
CA GLU A 334 -5.29 -16.80 -21.82
C GLU A 334 -4.15 -16.98 -20.79
N PRO A 335 -4.46 -17.26 -19.51
CA PRO A 335 -3.46 -17.50 -18.49
C PRO A 335 -2.41 -18.56 -18.86
N ALA A 336 -2.82 -19.62 -19.55
CA ALA A 336 -1.97 -20.73 -19.96
C ALA A 336 -1.26 -20.51 -21.32
N SER A 337 -1.37 -19.33 -21.93
CA SER A 337 -0.79 -19.04 -23.25
C SER A 337 0.73 -18.93 -23.24
N GLY A 338 1.34 -18.73 -22.07
CA GLY A 338 2.76 -18.39 -21.92
C GLY A 338 3.10 -16.93 -22.25
N ILE A 339 2.19 -16.19 -22.88
CA ILE A 339 2.38 -14.76 -23.18
C ILE A 339 2.26 -13.93 -21.91
N SER A 340 1.28 -14.22 -21.05
CA SER A 340 1.14 -13.53 -19.77
C SER A 340 2.37 -13.74 -18.89
N SER A 341 2.96 -14.94 -18.91
CA SER A 341 4.21 -15.24 -18.18
C SER A 341 5.43 -14.57 -18.82
N GLU A 342 5.44 -14.39 -20.14
CA GLU A 342 6.46 -13.58 -20.85
C GLU A 342 6.40 -12.12 -20.38
N PHE A 343 5.20 -11.53 -20.31
CA PHE A 343 5.02 -10.16 -19.81
C PHE A 343 5.44 -10.02 -18.35
N TYR A 344 4.90 -10.88 -17.48
CA TYR A 344 5.30 -10.91 -16.07
C TYR A 344 6.82 -11.05 -15.86
N LYS A 345 7.49 -11.84 -16.71
CA LYS A 345 8.93 -12.06 -16.56
C LYS A 345 9.77 -10.88 -17.03
N TYR A 346 9.39 -10.22 -18.13
CA TYR A 346 10.24 -9.24 -18.81
C TYR A 346 9.78 -7.79 -18.69
N HIS A 347 8.55 -7.56 -18.21
CA HIS A 347 7.89 -6.26 -18.15
C HIS A 347 7.31 -5.92 -16.77
N PHE A 348 7.35 -6.84 -15.81
CA PHE A 348 7.04 -6.56 -14.41
C PHE A 348 8.32 -6.59 -13.57
N SER A 349 8.64 -5.46 -12.93
CA SER A 349 9.87 -5.30 -12.15
C SER A 349 9.99 -6.34 -11.03
N ASP A 350 11.18 -6.90 -10.85
CA ASP A 350 11.46 -7.84 -9.75
C ASP A 350 11.30 -7.18 -8.38
N GLU A 351 11.51 -5.85 -8.27
CA GLU A 351 11.30 -5.09 -7.02
C GLU A 351 9.81 -4.93 -6.65
N ARG A 352 8.91 -5.25 -7.58
CA ARG A 352 7.46 -5.10 -7.43
C ARG A 352 6.76 -6.44 -7.17
N LYS A 353 7.40 -7.56 -7.49
CA LYS A 353 6.87 -8.92 -7.27
C LYS A 353 6.74 -9.20 -5.78
N GLY A 354 5.61 -9.79 -5.39
CA GLY A 354 5.28 -9.98 -3.98
C GLY A 354 4.81 -8.70 -3.28
N VAL A 355 4.62 -7.59 -3.99
CA VAL A 355 4.05 -6.36 -3.40
C VAL A 355 2.92 -5.84 -4.28
N PHE A 356 3.17 -5.76 -5.59
CA PHE A 356 2.25 -5.23 -6.57
C PHE A 356 1.48 -6.35 -7.24
N ARG A 357 0.24 -6.04 -7.57
CA ARG A 357 -0.54 -6.78 -8.56
C ARG A 357 -0.18 -6.26 -9.95
N TYR A 358 0.34 -7.13 -10.82
CA TYR A 358 0.70 -6.77 -12.18
C TYR A 358 -0.54 -6.77 -13.08
N ILE A 359 -0.83 -5.63 -13.70
CA ILE A 359 -2.02 -5.43 -14.53
C ILE A 359 -1.57 -5.08 -15.94
N PHE A 360 -2.11 -5.77 -16.94
CA PHE A 360 -1.94 -5.33 -18.33
C PHE A 360 -3.27 -5.18 -19.06
N ILE A 361 -3.38 -4.09 -19.82
CA ILE A 361 -4.57 -3.82 -20.64
C ILE A 361 -4.40 -4.52 -21.98
N GLN A 362 -5.29 -5.47 -22.32
CA GLN A 362 -5.19 -6.28 -23.54
C GLN A 362 -6.26 -5.94 -24.58
N ALA A 363 -5.96 -6.22 -25.86
CA ALA A 363 -6.94 -6.11 -26.95
C ALA A 363 -8.01 -7.21 -26.93
N GLY A 364 -7.75 -8.29 -26.18
CA GLY A 364 -8.61 -9.45 -26.02
C GLY A 364 -10.00 -9.17 -25.47
N GLU A 365 -10.89 -10.16 -25.56
CA GLU A 365 -12.31 -10.00 -25.23
C GLU A 365 -12.70 -10.45 -23.81
N ILE A 366 -11.76 -10.93 -23.01
CA ILE A 366 -11.98 -11.54 -21.68
C ILE A 366 -10.82 -11.13 -20.77
N GLY A 367 -11.13 -10.78 -19.52
CA GLY A 367 -10.14 -10.54 -18.47
C GLY A 367 -9.90 -11.78 -17.62
N TRP A 368 -8.80 -11.75 -16.88
CA TRP A 368 -8.37 -12.88 -16.06
C TRP A 368 -7.57 -12.37 -14.87
N ASN A 369 -7.72 -13.06 -13.73
CA ASN A 369 -6.72 -13.11 -12.66
C ASN A 369 -6.02 -14.49 -12.70
N ALA A 370 -4.69 -14.50 -12.64
CA ALA A 370 -3.92 -15.74 -12.74
C ALA A 370 -2.52 -15.61 -12.15
N ALA A 371 -1.94 -16.78 -11.84
CA ALA A 371 -0.53 -16.87 -11.48
C ALA A 371 0.36 -17.04 -12.71
N GLN A 372 1.49 -16.33 -12.72
CA GLN A 372 2.41 -16.28 -13.86
C GLN A 372 3.84 -16.71 -13.55
N ASP A 373 4.11 -17.06 -12.31
CA ASP A 373 5.42 -17.48 -11.82
C ASP A 373 5.44 -18.93 -11.33
N SER A 374 6.61 -19.37 -10.84
CA SER A 374 6.79 -20.72 -10.29
C SER A 374 6.18 -20.92 -8.92
N ASP A 375 5.88 -19.83 -8.21
CA ASP A 375 5.34 -19.84 -6.85
C ASP A 375 3.80 -19.83 -6.83
N TRP A 376 3.17 -19.60 -7.99
CA TRP A 376 1.73 -19.74 -8.20
C TRP A 376 0.89 -18.68 -7.48
N HIS A 377 1.43 -17.47 -7.31
CA HIS A 377 0.74 -16.32 -6.73
C HIS A 377 -0.27 -15.72 -7.72
N PRO A 378 -1.55 -15.54 -7.37
CA PRO A 378 -2.56 -14.96 -8.26
C PRO A 378 -2.46 -13.42 -8.33
N ASP A 379 -1.26 -12.91 -8.62
CA ASP A 379 -0.89 -11.49 -8.59
C ASP A 379 -1.00 -10.79 -9.95
N THR A 380 -1.35 -11.52 -11.02
CA THR A 380 -1.45 -10.95 -12.37
C THR A 380 -2.90 -10.82 -12.83
N LEU A 381 -3.24 -9.64 -13.35
CA LEU A 381 -4.55 -9.30 -13.87
C LEU A 381 -4.46 -8.84 -15.33
N SER A 382 -5.42 -9.25 -16.14
CA SER A 382 -5.55 -8.79 -17.52
C SER A 382 -6.91 -8.14 -17.73
N LEU A 383 -6.91 -6.91 -18.25
CA LEU A 383 -8.13 -6.13 -18.43
C LEU A 383 -8.42 -5.96 -19.94
N PRO A 384 -9.57 -6.41 -20.44
CA PRO A 384 -9.90 -6.31 -21.86
C PRO A 384 -10.32 -4.87 -22.25
N ALA A 385 -9.67 -4.26 -23.22
CA ALA A 385 -10.07 -2.99 -23.83
C ALA A 385 -10.64 -3.20 -25.25
N SER A 386 -11.72 -4.00 -25.35
CA SER A 386 -12.21 -4.54 -26.63
C SER A 386 -13.63 -4.11 -27.01
N ARG A 387 -13.99 -4.39 -28.27
CA ARG A 387 -15.34 -4.07 -28.78
C ARG A 387 -16.41 -4.90 -28.07
N LYS A 388 -16.06 -6.12 -27.64
CA LYS A 388 -16.99 -6.97 -26.89
C LYS A 388 -17.32 -6.32 -25.55
N LEU A 389 -16.31 -5.86 -24.80
CA LEU A 389 -16.55 -5.14 -23.55
C LEU A 389 -17.45 -3.92 -23.79
N TYR A 390 -16.98 -2.95 -24.58
CA TYR A 390 -17.66 -1.67 -24.71
C TYR A 390 -19.04 -1.73 -25.40
N ILE A 391 -19.24 -2.61 -26.39
CA ILE A 391 -20.45 -2.59 -27.24
C ILE A 391 -21.40 -3.75 -26.96
N LYS A 392 -20.87 -4.94 -26.64
CA LYS A 392 -21.71 -6.14 -26.47
C LYS A 392 -22.14 -6.33 -25.01
N MET A 393 -21.24 -6.09 -24.06
CA MET A 393 -21.46 -6.33 -22.63
C MET A 393 -22.17 -5.15 -21.96
N MET A 394 -21.78 -3.91 -22.23
CA MET A 394 -22.34 -2.73 -21.55
C MET A 394 -23.73 -2.30 -22.07
N ARG A 395 -24.58 -1.84 -21.15
CA ARG A 395 -25.94 -1.34 -21.36
C ARG A 395 -26.19 -0.09 -20.50
N PRO A 396 -26.21 1.12 -21.08
CA PRO A 396 -26.02 1.47 -22.50
C PRO A 396 -24.62 1.13 -23.03
N ILE A 397 -24.44 1.08 -24.36
CA ILE A 397 -23.12 0.78 -24.95
C ILE A 397 -22.10 1.90 -24.67
N ALA A 398 -20.86 1.53 -24.36
CA ALA A 398 -19.78 2.42 -23.96
C ALA A 398 -18.99 2.97 -25.15
N VAL A 399 -19.66 3.71 -26.04
CA VAL A 399 -19.02 4.30 -27.25
C VAL A 399 -18.53 5.74 -27.06
N THR A 400 -18.73 6.30 -25.87
CA THR A 400 -18.29 7.67 -25.53
C THR A 400 -17.08 7.60 -24.60
N PRO A 401 -16.14 8.56 -24.66
CA PRO A 401 -14.98 8.59 -23.76
C PRO A 401 -15.34 8.50 -22.27
N ARG A 402 -16.47 9.10 -21.88
CA ARG A 402 -17.04 9.02 -20.52
C ARG A 402 -17.35 7.58 -20.12
N LEU A 403 -18.15 6.90 -20.95
CA LEU A 403 -18.57 5.52 -20.65
C LEU A 403 -17.41 4.53 -20.80
N GLN A 404 -16.44 4.79 -21.68
CA GLN A 404 -15.25 3.94 -21.81
C GLN A 404 -14.40 3.96 -20.53
N ARG A 405 -14.15 5.14 -19.96
CA ARG A 405 -13.44 5.29 -18.68
C ARG A 405 -14.18 4.59 -17.53
N LEU A 406 -15.48 4.86 -17.40
CA LEU A 406 -16.30 4.20 -16.39
C LEU A 406 -16.29 2.66 -16.58
N THR A 407 -16.35 2.18 -17.81
CA THR A 407 -16.28 0.75 -18.12
C THR A 407 -14.93 0.13 -17.74
N MET A 408 -13.82 0.83 -17.98
CA MET A 408 -12.50 0.34 -17.57
C MET A 408 -12.34 0.31 -16.05
N ALA A 409 -12.90 1.29 -15.33
CA ALA A 409 -12.91 1.29 -13.88
C ALA A 409 -13.72 0.11 -13.31
N ILE A 410 -14.90 -0.16 -13.88
CA ILE A 410 -15.73 -1.35 -13.59
C ILE A 410 -14.98 -2.65 -13.89
N CYS A 411 -14.27 -2.71 -15.02
CA CYS A 411 -13.49 -3.87 -15.39
C CYS A 411 -12.33 -4.10 -14.43
N PHE A 412 -11.68 -3.02 -13.98
CA PHE A 412 -10.59 -3.10 -13.03
C PHE A 412 -11.09 -3.63 -11.68
N ILE A 413 -12.14 -3.04 -11.10
CA ILE A 413 -12.67 -3.55 -9.81
C ILE A 413 -13.16 -5.01 -9.93
N HIS A 414 -13.75 -5.42 -11.06
CA HIS A 414 -14.14 -6.82 -11.28
C HIS A 414 -12.94 -7.78 -11.19
N GLU A 415 -11.89 -7.53 -11.99
CA GLU A 415 -10.73 -8.41 -12.00
C GLU A 415 -9.93 -8.32 -10.69
N MET A 416 -9.88 -7.13 -10.07
CA MET A 416 -9.25 -6.91 -8.78
C MET A 416 -9.86 -7.81 -7.71
N GLY A 417 -11.19 -7.94 -7.66
CA GLY A 417 -11.81 -8.76 -6.62
C GLY A 417 -11.45 -10.24 -6.70
N HIS A 418 -11.10 -10.77 -7.88
CA HIS A 418 -10.53 -12.12 -7.98
C HIS A 418 -9.15 -12.23 -7.31
N SER A 419 -8.32 -11.19 -7.41
CA SER A 419 -7.05 -11.10 -6.69
C SER A 419 -7.21 -10.81 -5.18
N LEU A 420 -8.44 -10.56 -4.74
CA LEU A 420 -8.86 -10.42 -3.35
C LEU A 420 -9.70 -11.62 -2.86
N GLY A 421 -9.69 -12.73 -3.62
CA GLY A 421 -10.32 -13.98 -3.23
C GLY A 421 -11.81 -14.14 -3.56
N ILE A 422 -12.44 -13.16 -4.21
CA ILE A 422 -13.80 -13.32 -4.71
C ILE A 422 -13.77 -14.24 -5.93
N THR A 423 -14.18 -15.49 -5.73
CA THR A 423 -14.23 -16.51 -6.78
C THR A 423 -15.56 -17.24 -6.73
N TYR A 424 -15.92 -17.93 -7.82
CA TYR A 424 -17.14 -18.73 -7.87
C TYR A 424 -17.23 -19.80 -6.77
N ASP A 425 -16.11 -20.40 -6.39
CA ASP A 425 -16.06 -21.48 -5.38
C ASP A 425 -16.37 -20.97 -3.96
N VAL A 426 -16.24 -19.67 -3.77
CA VAL A 426 -16.48 -18.97 -2.52
C VAL A 426 -17.84 -18.26 -2.56
N ILE A 427 -18.06 -17.45 -3.60
CA ILE A 427 -19.24 -16.63 -3.78
C ILE A 427 -19.96 -17.12 -5.04
N ASN A 428 -21.04 -17.89 -4.84
CA ASN A 428 -21.77 -18.54 -5.95
C ASN A 428 -22.31 -17.55 -7.01
N GLY A 429 -22.53 -16.28 -6.64
CA GLY A 429 -22.98 -15.23 -7.54
C GLY A 429 -21.88 -14.65 -8.45
N CYS A 430 -20.61 -14.84 -8.10
CA CYS A 430 -19.44 -14.36 -8.84
C CYS A 430 -19.39 -14.96 -10.25
N ASP A 431 -19.13 -14.11 -11.26
CA ASP A 431 -19.15 -14.38 -12.71
C ASP A 431 -20.44 -15.00 -13.24
N ASN A 432 -21.44 -15.17 -12.36
CA ASN A 432 -22.64 -15.99 -12.49
C ASN A 432 -22.73 -16.82 -13.77
N LYS A 433 -21.92 -17.90 -13.87
CA LYS A 433 -21.83 -18.79 -15.05
C LYS A 433 -23.18 -19.24 -15.60
N SER A 434 -24.22 -19.31 -14.78
CA SER A 434 -25.61 -19.56 -15.18
C SER A 434 -26.17 -18.56 -16.21
N MET A 435 -25.63 -17.34 -16.26
CA MET A 435 -25.96 -16.29 -17.23
C MET A 435 -25.18 -16.40 -18.54
N VAL A 436 -24.06 -17.13 -18.54
CA VAL A 436 -23.25 -17.41 -19.73
C VAL A 436 -24.02 -18.45 -20.56
N GLY A 437 -24.71 -17.95 -21.58
CA GLY A 437 -25.79 -18.68 -22.24
C GLY A 437 -25.45 -20.10 -22.72
N ARG A 438 -26.38 -21.02 -22.46
CA ARG A 438 -26.38 -22.41 -22.94
C ARG A 438 -26.49 -22.49 -24.47
N ASN A 439 -25.38 -22.83 -25.13
CA ASN A 439 -25.31 -22.97 -26.60
C ASN A 439 -25.98 -24.26 -27.11
N ASP A 440 -26.27 -25.18 -26.21
CA ASP A 440 -26.95 -26.46 -26.45
C ASP A 440 -28.48 -26.34 -26.50
N LEU A 441 -29.05 -25.17 -26.17
CA LEU A 441 -30.50 -24.94 -26.15
C LEU A 441 -31.01 -24.14 -27.37
N PRO A 442 -32.25 -24.39 -27.83
CA PRO A 442 -32.91 -23.56 -28.83
C PRO A 442 -33.04 -22.08 -28.39
N PRO A 443 -33.10 -21.11 -29.32
CA PRO A 443 -33.03 -19.67 -29.00
C PRO A 443 -34.02 -19.18 -27.92
N LEU A 444 -35.29 -19.59 -27.97
CA LEU A 444 -36.30 -19.16 -26.98
C LEU A 444 -36.05 -19.76 -25.59
N GLN A 445 -35.59 -21.00 -25.52
CA GLN A 445 -35.25 -21.63 -24.23
C GLN A 445 -33.99 -21.01 -23.66
N LYS A 446 -32.99 -20.71 -24.50
CA LYS A 446 -31.79 -19.96 -24.12
C LYS A 446 -32.13 -18.59 -23.54
N LEU A 447 -33.07 -17.86 -24.18
CA LEU A 447 -33.54 -16.58 -23.66
C LEU A 447 -34.26 -16.74 -22.32
N LYS A 448 -35.13 -17.74 -22.18
CA LYS A 448 -35.83 -18.01 -20.92
C LYS A 448 -34.86 -18.32 -19.77
N VAL A 449 -33.92 -19.26 -19.98
CA VAL A 449 -32.90 -19.61 -18.98
C VAL A 449 -32.06 -18.40 -18.58
N LYS A 450 -31.72 -17.54 -19.54
CA LYS A 450 -31.00 -16.29 -19.25
C LYS A 450 -31.83 -15.34 -18.38
N ILE A 451 -33.11 -15.15 -18.69
CA ILE A 451 -34.01 -14.30 -17.89
C ILE A 451 -34.18 -14.88 -16.47
N ASP A 452 -34.38 -16.19 -16.37
CA ASP A 452 -34.50 -16.87 -15.07
C ASP A 452 -33.22 -16.72 -14.24
N ALA A 453 -32.04 -16.83 -14.86
CA ALA A 453 -30.75 -16.60 -14.20
C ALA A 453 -30.55 -15.14 -13.77
N ILE A 454 -30.94 -14.16 -14.61
CA ILE A 454 -30.90 -12.73 -14.23
C ILE A 454 -31.78 -12.49 -13.02
N ASN A 455 -33.03 -12.99 -13.04
CA ASN A 455 -33.96 -12.80 -11.93
C ASN A 455 -33.49 -13.48 -10.64
N TYR A 456 -32.80 -14.62 -10.75
CA TYR A 456 -32.26 -15.34 -9.60
C TYR A 456 -31.15 -14.55 -8.89
N TRP A 457 -30.30 -13.85 -9.65
CA TRP A 457 -29.19 -13.05 -9.15
C TRP A 457 -29.49 -11.55 -9.12
N ASP A 458 -30.74 -11.11 -9.27
CA ASP A 458 -31.06 -9.68 -9.43
C ASP A 458 -30.76 -8.85 -8.17
N THR A 459 -30.84 -9.49 -7.01
CA THR A 459 -30.50 -8.93 -5.70
C THR A 459 -29.00 -8.90 -5.43
N TYR A 460 -28.17 -9.66 -6.16
CA TYR A 460 -26.72 -9.63 -5.97
C TYR A 460 -26.14 -8.35 -6.60
N GLU A 461 -26.09 -7.27 -5.83
CA GLU A 461 -25.71 -5.91 -6.25
C GLU A 461 -24.19 -5.74 -6.22
N SER A 462 -23.51 -6.50 -7.07
CA SER A 462 -22.05 -6.51 -7.15
C SER A 462 -21.57 -6.40 -8.58
N VAL A 463 -20.42 -5.78 -8.78
CA VAL A 463 -19.67 -5.79 -10.05
C VAL A 463 -19.27 -7.21 -10.49
N MET A 464 -19.27 -8.18 -9.56
CA MET A 464 -19.03 -9.60 -9.83
C MET A 464 -20.22 -10.29 -10.53
N ASN A 465 -21.40 -9.65 -10.53
CA ASN A 465 -22.57 -10.10 -11.28
C ASN A 465 -22.54 -9.53 -12.71
N TYR A 466 -22.40 -10.36 -13.75
CA TYR A 466 -22.30 -9.85 -15.12
C TYR A 466 -23.51 -9.04 -15.61
N ASN A 467 -24.70 -9.22 -15.01
CA ASN A 467 -25.83 -8.34 -15.29
C ASN A 467 -25.53 -6.92 -14.79
N LYS A 468 -25.13 -6.80 -13.53
CA LYS A 468 -24.85 -5.54 -12.84
C LYS A 468 -23.61 -4.85 -13.40
N PHE A 469 -22.54 -5.61 -13.65
CA PHE A 469 -21.38 -5.20 -14.44
C PHE A 469 -21.81 -4.54 -15.76
N GLY A 470 -22.63 -5.24 -16.55
CA GLY A 470 -23.13 -4.72 -17.83
C GLY A 470 -24.03 -3.49 -17.68
N HIS A 471 -24.62 -3.28 -16.51
CA HIS A 471 -25.45 -2.13 -16.16
C HIS A 471 -24.69 -1.05 -15.35
N TYR A 472 -23.36 -1.08 -15.41
CA TYR A 472 -22.46 -0.10 -14.81
C TYR A 472 -22.48 -0.05 -13.28
N VAL A 473 -22.81 -1.14 -12.59
CA VAL A 473 -22.50 -1.23 -11.16
C VAL A 473 -20.98 -1.27 -11.00
N MET A 474 -20.45 -0.39 -10.14
CA MET A 474 -19.02 -0.22 -9.90
C MET A 474 -18.75 -0.30 -8.39
N ASP A 475 -19.19 -1.41 -7.79
CA ASP A 475 -19.00 -1.66 -6.37
C ASP A 475 -19.07 -3.16 -6.10
N TYR A 476 -18.47 -3.62 -5.01
CA TYR A 476 -18.78 -4.93 -4.47
C TYR A 476 -20.04 -4.87 -3.62
N SER A 477 -20.70 -6.00 -3.43
CA SER A 477 -21.89 -6.02 -2.58
C SER A 477 -21.53 -6.04 -1.09
N ASP A 478 -22.38 -5.43 -0.27
CA ASP A 478 -22.38 -5.48 1.19
C ASP A 478 -23.38 -6.52 1.76
N GLY A 479 -24.03 -7.29 0.88
CA GLY A 479 -25.01 -8.32 1.25
C GLY A 479 -26.37 -7.78 1.75
N SER A 480 -26.63 -6.47 1.64
CA SER A 480 -27.83 -5.84 2.19
C SER A 480 -29.09 -5.92 1.31
N HIS A 481 -28.96 -6.33 0.04
CA HIS A 481 -30.03 -6.27 -0.98
C HIS A 481 -30.92 -7.53 -1.05
N GLY A 482 -30.82 -8.41 -0.05
CA GLY A 482 -31.77 -9.50 0.20
C GLY A 482 -31.23 -10.88 -0.16
N VAL A 483 -32.12 -11.80 -0.51
CA VAL A 483 -31.76 -13.21 -0.73
C VAL A 483 -30.80 -13.31 -1.91
N HIS A 484 -29.71 -14.08 -1.76
CA HIS A 484 -28.65 -14.26 -2.76
C HIS A 484 -27.73 -13.06 -2.98
N ASP A 485 -27.91 -11.97 -2.24
CA ASP A 485 -26.90 -10.92 -2.15
C ASP A 485 -25.82 -11.35 -1.16
N PHE A 486 -24.59 -11.49 -1.65
CA PHE A 486 -23.45 -11.88 -0.81
C PHE A 486 -22.67 -10.64 -0.40
N ASP A 487 -22.23 -10.61 0.85
CA ASP A 487 -21.33 -9.58 1.34
C ASP A 487 -19.92 -9.86 0.82
N ASP A 488 -19.61 -9.28 -0.33
CA ASP A 488 -18.32 -9.39 -1.00
C ASP A 488 -17.27 -8.55 -0.27
N TRP A 489 -17.61 -7.32 0.15
CA TRP A 489 -16.73 -6.45 0.91
C TRP A 489 -16.31 -7.07 2.24
N GLY A 490 -17.22 -7.74 2.93
CA GLY A 490 -16.91 -8.50 4.15
C GLY A 490 -16.13 -9.80 3.89
N PHE A 491 -16.00 -10.23 2.62
CA PHE A 491 -15.30 -11.45 2.24
C PHE A 491 -13.89 -11.21 1.68
N ILE A 492 -13.57 -10.02 1.16
CA ILE A 492 -12.27 -9.78 0.54
C ILE A 492 -11.11 -10.14 1.48
N ASP A 493 -10.10 -10.75 0.89
CA ASP A 493 -8.84 -11.11 1.54
C ASP A 493 -7.71 -10.40 0.80
N LEU A 494 -7.15 -9.38 1.43
CA LEU A 494 -6.08 -8.58 0.83
C LEU A 494 -4.80 -9.39 0.66
N THR A 495 -4.57 -10.38 1.54
CA THR A 495 -3.42 -11.29 1.51
C THR A 495 -3.53 -12.35 0.40
N TYR A 496 -4.69 -12.48 -0.26
CA TYR A 496 -4.96 -13.57 -1.21
C TYR A 496 -3.94 -13.70 -2.34
N PHE A 497 -3.37 -12.59 -2.82
CA PHE A 497 -2.34 -12.60 -3.86
C PHE A 497 -1.01 -13.22 -3.40
N GLN A 498 -0.73 -13.22 -2.09
CA GLN A 498 0.42 -13.89 -1.48
C GLN A 498 0.18 -15.39 -1.26
N GLU A 499 -1.05 -15.88 -1.38
CA GLU A 499 -1.32 -17.29 -1.20
C GLU A 499 -1.03 -18.11 -2.47
N LYS A 500 -0.08 -19.05 -2.38
CA LYS A 500 0.20 -19.98 -3.48
C LYS A 500 -1.05 -20.77 -3.87
N SER A 501 -1.52 -20.59 -5.10
CA SER A 501 -2.75 -21.22 -5.59
C SER A 501 -2.69 -22.75 -5.65
N ARG A 502 -1.50 -23.37 -5.59
CA ARG A 502 -1.32 -24.85 -5.49
C ARG A 502 -2.05 -25.47 -4.30
N SER A 503 -2.09 -24.75 -3.17
CA SER A 503 -2.76 -25.19 -1.95
C SER A 503 -4.28 -25.40 -2.17
N LYS A 504 -4.88 -24.60 -3.04
CA LYS A 504 -6.32 -24.61 -3.36
C LYS A 504 -6.71 -25.71 -4.36
N TYR A 505 -5.81 -26.11 -5.26
CA TYR A 505 -6.08 -27.18 -6.24
C TYR A 505 -5.68 -28.59 -5.78
N GLY A 506 -5.20 -28.76 -4.55
CA GLY A 506 -4.81 -30.07 -4.00
C GLY A 506 -3.64 -30.73 -4.74
N ILE A 507 -2.84 -29.95 -5.46
CA ILE A 507 -1.62 -30.43 -6.13
C ILE A 507 -0.48 -30.20 -5.13
N GLY A 508 -0.09 -31.26 -4.43
CA GLY A 508 1.02 -31.21 -3.48
C GLY A 508 2.34 -30.78 -4.12
N ASP A 509 3.30 -30.36 -3.29
CA ASP A 509 4.62 -29.80 -3.65
C ASP A 509 5.54 -30.72 -4.49
N ASP A 510 5.06 -31.90 -4.88
CA ASP A 510 5.83 -32.90 -5.62
C ASP A 510 5.90 -32.64 -7.14
N TYR A 511 5.23 -31.62 -7.67
CA TYR A 511 5.44 -31.18 -9.05
C TYR A 511 6.58 -30.16 -9.13
N LYS A 512 7.81 -30.69 -9.15
CA LYS A 512 9.00 -30.01 -9.66
C LYS A 512 9.06 -30.21 -11.18
N HIS A 513 8.98 -29.13 -11.94
CA HIS A 513 9.41 -29.08 -13.33
C HIS A 513 10.45 -27.98 -13.50
#